data_AF-A0A1M6U048-F1
#
_entry.id   AF-A0A1M6U048-F1
#
_cell.length_a   1.000
_cell.length_b   1.000
_cell.length_c   1.000
_cell.angle_alpha   90.00
_cell.angle_beta   90.00
_cell.angle_gamma   90.00
#
_symmetry.space_group_name_H-M   'P 1'
#
loop_
_entity.id
_entity.type
_entity.pdbx_description
1 polymer ?
#
loop_
_entity_poly.entity_id
_entity_poly.type
_entity_poly.pdbx_seq_one_letter_code
_entity_poly.pdbx_strand_id
1 'polypeptide(L)' 'MSTEKRSAEEHVADEAKRRALDPNTSKQKISESQAVPEFEENHKRLRAERLAREAGLKAKGK' A
#
# COMPACT_ATOMS: atom_id res chain seq x y z
N MET A 1 39.98 12.21 -9.94
CA MET A 1 38.64 11.63 -9.77
C MET A 1 37.70 12.76 -9.42
N SER A 2 37.04 13.35 -10.42
CA SER A 2 36.12 14.49 -10.21
C SER A 2 34.95 14.02 -9.36
N THR A 3 34.84 14.55 -8.15
CA THR A 3 33.62 14.44 -7.34
C THR A 3 32.61 15.47 -7.85
N GLU A 4 32.15 15.30 -9.08
CA GLU A 4 31.02 16.07 -9.59
C GLU A 4 29.77 15.66 -8.80
N LYS A 5 29.20 16.62 -8.09
CA LYS A 5 27.94 16.42 -7.36
C LYS A 5 26.83 16.43 -8.40
N ARG A 6 26.04 15.36 -8.44
CA ARG A 6 24.86 15.25 -9.32
C ARG A 6 23.93 16.45 -9.14
N SER A 7 23.39 16.97 -10.24
CA SER A 7 22.38 18.05 -10.22
C SER A 7 21.08 17.55 -9.57
N ALA A 8 20.29 18.49 -9.04
CA ALA A 8 18.96 18.19 -8.50
C ALA A 8 18.06 17.52 -9.55
N GLU A 9 18.15 17.92 -10.82
CA GLU A 9 17.37 17.30 -11.90
C GLU A 9 17.78 15.84 -12.17
N GLU A 10 19.08 15.55 -12.10
CA GLU A 10 19.59 14.19 -12.25
C GLU A 10 19.14 13.30 -11.11
N HIS A 11 19.11 13.84 -9.89
CA HIS A 11 18.61 13.13 -8.71
C HIS A 11 17.13 12.76 -8.84
N VAL A 12 16.30 13.69 -9.33
CA VAL A 12 14.86 13.45 -9.56
C VAL A 12 14.65 12.42 -10.67
N ALA A 13 15.43 12.51 -11.76
CA ALA A 13 15.34 11.55 -12.87
C ALA A 13 15.74 10.13 -12.44
N ASP A 14 16.79 10.00 -11.62
CA ASP A 14 17.23 8.71 -11.09
C ASP A 14 16.23 8.12 -10.09
N GLU A 15 15.62 8.95 -9.23
CA GLU A 15 14.56 8.50 -8.33
C GLU A 15 13.31 8.03 -9.07
N ALA A 16 12.92 8.71 -10.14
CA ALA A 16 11.81 8.30 -11.00
C ALA A 16 12.10 6.95 -11.67
N LYS A 17 13.30 6.77 -12.22
CA LYS A 17 13.74 5.49 -12.79
C LYS A 17 13.75 4.37 -11.76
N ARG A 18 14.27 4.64 -10.55
CA ARG A 18 14.29 3.67 -9.45
C ARG A 18 12.88 3.26 -9.03
N ARG A 19 11.96 4.22 -8.97
CA ARG A 19 10.55 3.97 -8.62
C ARG A 19 9.83 3.17 -9.70
N ALA A 20 10.16 3.35 -10.98
CA ALA A 20 9.60 2.55 -12.07
C ALA A 20 10.05 1.07 -12.05
N LEU A 21 11.23 0.79 -11.47
CA LEU A 21 11.78 -0.55 -11.33
C LEU A 21 11.34 -1.28 -10.04
N ASP A 22 10.64 -0.60 -9.13
CA ASP A 22 10.18 -1.21 -7.89
C ASP A 22 9.01 -2.18 -8.19
N PRO A 23 9.16 -3.49 -7.95
CA PRO A 23 8.07 -4.45 -8.17
C PRO A 23 6.85 -4.14 -7.29
N ASN A 24 7.00 -3.35 -6.23
CA ASN A 24 5.90 -2.89 -5.38
C ASN A 24 5.14 -1.70 -5.95
N THR A 25 5.77 -0.84 -6.75
CA THR A 25 5.08 0.28 -7.41
C THR A 25 4.32 -0.21 -8.65
N SER A 26 4.80 -1.29 -9.26
CA SER A 26 4.10 -2.08 -10.28
C SER A 26 3.12 -3.10 -9.68
N LYS A 27 2.76 -2.99 -8.39
CA LYS A 27 1.55 -3.66 -7.88
C LYS A 27 0.39 -3.02 -8.61
N GLN A 28 -0.08 -3.70 -9.67
CA GLN A 28 -1.37 -3.42 -10.28
C GLN A 28 -2.34 -3.23 -9.11
N LYS A 29 -2.89 -2.01 -8.97
CA LYS A 29 -3.97 -1.78 -8.03
C LYS A 29 -5.07 -2.72 -8.49
N ILE A 30 -5.22 -3.86 -7.81
CA ILE A 30 -6.35 -4.75 -8.04
C ILE A 30 -7.54 -3.86 -7.72
N SER A 31 -8.22 -3.44 -8.77
CA SER A 31 -9.36 -2.55 -8.65
C SER A 31 -10.33 -3.24 -7.71
N GLU A 32 -10.74 -2.55 -6.64
CA GLU A 32 -11.71 -3.08 -5.67
C GLU A 32 -12.99 -3.56 -6.38
N SER A 33 -13.27 -3.05 -7.59
CA SER A 33 -14.37 -3.45 -8.47
C SER A 33 -14.24 -4.82 -9.17
N GLN A 34 -13.11 -5.52 -9.09
CA GLN A 34 -13.00 -6.92 -9.59
C GLN A 34 -13.47 -7.96 -8.58
N ALA A 35 -13.81 -7.54 -7.36
CA ALA A 35 -14.43 -8.39 -6.36
C ALA A 35 -15.88 -8.68 -6.75
N VAL A 36 -16.21 -9.96 -6.93
CA VAL A 36 -17.58 -10.46 -7.10
C VAL A 36 -18.49 -9.88 -5.99
N PRO A 37 -19.80 -9.62 -6.22
CA PRO A 37 -20.70 -9.05 -5.20
C PRO A 37 -20.67 -9.78 -3.85
N GLU A 38 -20.52 -11.11 -3.87
CA GLU A 38 -20.34 -11.94 -2.66
C GLU A 38 -19.05 -11.61 -1.87
N PHE A 39 -18.01 -11.17 -2.56
CA PHE A 39 -16.74 -10.80 -1.93
C PHE A 39 -16.84 -9.44 -1.23
N GLU A 40 -17.62 -8.50 -1.76
CA GLU A 40 -17.86 -7.22 -1.07
C GLU A 40 -18.62 -7.40 0.25
N GLU A 41 -19.67 -8.23 0.23
CA GLU A 41 -20.47 -8.52 1.42
C GLU A 41 -19.63 -9.27 2.47
N ASN A 42 -18.90 -10.29 2.04
CA ASN A 42 -17.97 -11.01 2.93
C ASN A 42 -16.89 -10.10 3.50
N HIS A 43 -16.30 -9.23 2.68
CA HIS A 43 -15.28 -8.28 3.12
C HIS A 43 -15.83 -7.27 4.13
N LYS A 44 -17.06 -6.76 3.94
CA LYS A 44 -17.74 -5.91 4.93
C LYS A 44 -17.93 -6.65 6.26
N ARG A 45 -18.40 -7.91 6.22
CA ARG A 45 -18.58 -8.74 7.41
C ARG A 45 -17.25 -9.00 8.14
N LEU A 46 -16.22 -9.39 7.40
CA LEU A 46 -14.86 -9.65 7.93
C LEU A 46 -14.24 -8.40 8.55
N ARG A 47 -14.39 -7.22 7.92
CA ARG A 47 -13.93 -5.95 8.51
C ARG A 47 -14.67 -5.62 9.80
N ALA A 48 -15.99 -5.81 9.85
CA ALA A 48 -16.78 -5.55 11.05
C ALA A 48 -16.38 -6.48 12.21
N GLU A 49 -16.19 -7.77 11.94
CA GLU A 49 -15.74 -8.74 12.94
C GLU A 49 -14.33 -8.38 13.48
N ARG A 50 -13.42 -8.00 12.58
CA ARG A 50 -12.08 -7.55 12.96
C ARG A 50 -12.13 -6.33 13.88
N LEU A 51 -12.94 -5.33 13.54
CA LEU A 51 -13.10 -4.12 14.36
C LEU A 51 -13.69 -4.43 15.74
N ALA A 52 -14.70 -5.30 15.80
CA ALA A 52 -15.29 -5.73 17.08
C ALA A 52 -14.26 -6.47 17.95
N ARG A 53 -13.44 -7.34 17.35
CA ARG A 53 -12.36 -8.05 18.03
C ARG A 53 -11.27 -7.08 18.52
N GLU A 54 -10.85 -6.15 17.68
CA GLU A 54 -9.86 -5.13 18.06
C GLU A 54 -10.40 -4.24 19.20
N ALA A 55 -11.66 -3.80 19.14
CA ALA A 55 -12.29 -3.04 20.23
C ALA A 55 -12.35 -3.84 21.53
N GLY A 56 -12.73 -5.13 21.46
CA GLY A 56 -12.74 -6.03 22.61
C GLY A 56 -11.35 -6.26 23.21
N LEU A 57 -10.32 -6.41 22.38
CA LEU A 57 -8.93 -6.55 22.82
C LEU A 57 -8.40 -5.26 23.45
N LYS A 58 -8.77 -4.09 22.90
CA LYS A 58 -8.43 -2.78 23.49
C LYS A 58 -9.15 -2.54 24.81
N ALA A 59 -10.37 -3.05 24.97
CA ALA A 59 -11.13 -2.97 26.22
C ALA A 59 -10.63 -3.95 27.30
N LYS A 60 -10.13 -5.13 26.91
CA LYS A 60 -9.57 -6.15 27.82
C LYS A 60 -8.12 -5.88 28.24
N GLY A 61 -7.44 -4.94 27.59
CA GLY A 61 -6.05 -4.56 27.86
C GLY A 61 -5.86 -3.36 28.79
N LYS A 62 -6.88 -3.00 29.57
CA LYS A 62 -6.82 -1.95 30.61
C LYS A 62 -6.98 -2.56 32.00
#